data_AF-A0A821VI39-F1
#
_entry.id   AF-A0A821VI39-F1
#
_cell.length_a   1.000
_cell.length_b   1.000
_cell.length_c   1.000
_cell.angle_alpha   90.00
_cell.angle_beta   90.00
_cell.angle_gamma   90.00
#
_symmetry.space_group_name_H-M   'P 1'
#
loop_
_entity.id
_entity.type
_entity.pdbx_description
1 polymer ?
#
loop_
_entity_poly.entity_id
_entity_poly.type
_entity_poly.pdbx_seq_one_letter_code
_entity_poly.pdbx_strand_id
1 'polypeptide(L)'
;MAGFYIELGCTPVPAVDNATTCPESFICPDLHPDPKSCYYRGKAYQDRTTIPQRLINNPCSQACSCNVGNEPRFDCAAVDCVEVFDTDVQQQCISTYQLDSCCSTGSVCGKDDIAKLKTCEVDGQTYLEGQVFEPKNTRKSCICTPQWNGSTDNPDYCREINCGLEIHYQDRIFDNCAPVFAGNMKGCPIAFQCPSLQSKVVRGLNLRSISEQCTFGNMTLSVGDEVTVDEKCTTCACDVPPFVSCSRKSSC
;
A
#
# COMPACT_ATOMS: atom_id res chain seq x y z
N MET A 1 3.55 2.10 -7.99
CA MET A 1 2.40 1.30 -8.44
C MET A 1 2.69 -0.20 -8.36
N ALA A 2 3.87 -0.70 -8.77
CA ALA A 2 4.19 -2.13 -8.71
C ALA A 2 3.85 -2.82 -7.36
N GLY A 3 4.14 -2.18 -6.22
CA GLY A 3 3.78 -2.74 -4.90
C GLY A 3 2.29 -3.03 -4.70
N PHE A 4 1.38 -2.32 -5.39
CA PHE A 4 -0.06 -2.60 -5.36
C PHE A 4 -0.35 -3.97 -5.98
N TYR A 5 0.17 -4.19 -7.19
CA TYR A 5 0.03 -5.45 -7.91
C TYR A 5 0.69 -6.63 -7.18
N ILE A 6 1.92 -6.43 -6.68
CA ILE A 6 2.65 -7.48 -5.96
C ILE A 6 1.90 -7.89 -4.68
N GLU A 7 1.30 -6.93 -3.96
CA GLU A 7 0.52 -7.25 -2.75
C GLU A 7 -0.75 -8.07 -3.06
N LEU A 8 -1.38 -7.82 -4.22
CA LEU A 8 -2.50 -8.64 -4.73
C LEU A 8 -2.06 -10.00 -5.28
N GLY A 9 -0.76 -10.31 -5.25
CA GLY A 9 -0.20 -11.56 -5.78
C GLY A 9 -0.05 -11.58 -7.29
N CYS A 10 -0.16 -10.43 -7.97
CA CYS A 10 0.07 -10.35 -9.41
C CYS A 10 1.57 -10.44 -9.74
N THR A 11 1.89 -10.97 -10.92
CA THR A 11 3.27 -11.12 -11.41
C THR A 11 3.55 -10.16 -12.56
N PRO A 12 4.70 -9.46 -12.57
CA PRO A 12 5.04 -8.53 -13.64
C PRO A 12 5.34 -9.26 -14.95
N VAL A 13 4.91 -8.68 -16.07
CA VAL A 13 5.32 -9.07 -17.42
C VAL A 13 6.45 -8.13 -17.86
N PRO A 14 7.67 -8.65 -18.09
CA PRO A 14 8.81 -7.83 -18.50
C PRO A 14 8.58 -7.15 -19.85
N ALA A 15 9.22 -6.00 -20.06
CA ALA A 15 9.21 -5.35 -21.37
C ALA A 15 10.00 -6.15 -22.40
N VAL A 16 9.52 -6.19 -23.65
CA VAL A 16 10.09 -7.02 -24.74
C VAL A 16 11.60 -6.80 -24.93
N ASP A 17 12.08 -5.56 -24.74
CA ASP A 17 13.47 -5.19 -24.97
C ASP A 17 14.28 -4.90 -23.69
N ASN A 18 13.73 -5.17 -22.49
CA ASN A 18 14.29 -4.70 -21.20
C ASN A 18 14.64 -3.19 -21.18
N ALA A 19 14.05 -2.42 -22.08
CA ALA A 19 14.39 -1.01 -22.31
C ALA A 19 14.07 -0.13 -21.09
N THR A 20 13.21 -0.62 -20.18
CA THR A 20 12.91 0.04 -18.92
C THR A 20 12.82 -0.98 -17.78
N THR A 21 13.06 -0.52 -16.56
CA THR A 21 12.83 -1.30 -15.33
C THR A 21 11.32 -1.46 -15.00
N CYS A 22 10.43 -0.82 -15.76
CA CYS A 22 8.99 -0.91 -15.54
C CYS A 22 8.40 -2.05 -16.37
N PRO A 23 7.53 -2.91 -15.78
CA PRO A 23 6.84 -3.95 -16.53
C PRO A 23 5.83 -3.35 -17.51
N GLU A 24 5.55 -4.08 -18.59
CA GLU A 24 4.53 -3.70 -19.58
C GLU A 24 3.12 -3.88 -19.03
N SER A 25 2.91 -4.96 -18.26
CA SER A 25 1.64 -5.31 -17.63
C SER A 25 1.88 -6.20 -16.41
N PHE A 26 0.80 -6.53 -15.69
CA PHE A 26 0.80 -7.55 -14.65
C PHE A 26 -0.23 -8.63 -14.96
N ILE A 27 0.09 -9.87 -14.59
CA ILE A 27 -0.87 -10.98 -14.59
C ILE A 27 -1.31 -11.19 -13.15
N CYS A 28 -2.58 -10.91 -12.87
CA CYS A 28 -3.15 -11.12 -11.56
C CYS A 28 -3.80 -12.51 -11.45
N PRO A 29 -3.83 -13.11 -10.25
CA PRO A 29 -4.71 -14.25 -10.00
C PRO A 29 -6.18 -13.82 -10.20
N ASP A 30 -7.09 -14.79 -10.18
CA ASP A 30 -8.52 -14.49 -10.14
C ASP A 30 -8.85 -13.81 -8.80
N LEU A 31 -9.00 -12.49 -8.84
CA LEU A 31 -9.20 -11.65 -7.67
C LEU A 31 -10.68 -11.68 -7.30
N HIS A 32 -10.96 -12.41 -6.22
CA HIS A 32 -12.25 -12.43 -5.52
C HIS A 32 -13.41 -13.03 -6.35
N PRO A 33 -13.28 -14.25 -6.87
CA PRO A 33 -14.26 -14.83 -7.82
C PRO A 33 -15.64 -15.12 -7.23
N ASP A 34 -15.77 -15.29 -5.92
CA ASP A 34 -17.04 -15.55 -5.25
C ASP A 34 -17.45 -14.34 -4.39
N PRO A 35 -18.53 -13.61 -4.75
CA PRO A 35 -19.04 -12.49 -3.95
C PRO A 35 -19.66 -12.93 -2.61
N LYS A 36 -19.59 -14.21 -2.24
CA LYS A 36 -20.05 -14.75 -0.95
C LYS A 36 -18.90 -15.22 -0.06
N SER A 37 -17.66 -14.94 -0.42
CA SER A 37 -16.47 -15.34 0.33
C SER A 37 -15.53 -14.15 0.47
N CYS A 38 -14.81 -14.07 1.59
CA CYS A 38 -13.66 -13.17 1.68
C CYS A 38 -12.41 -13.85 1.16
N TYR A 39 -11.46 -13.10 0.65
CA TYR A 39 -10.25 -13.58 0.04
C TYR A 39 -9.05 -12.86 0.60
N TYR A 40 -8.06 -13.62 1.02
CA TYR A 40 -6.78 -13.07 1.44
C TYR A 40 -5.65 -13.91 0.87
N ARG A 41 -4.83 -13.29 0.04
CA ARG A 41 -3.67 -13.86 -0.65
C ARG A 41 -4.02 -15.12 -1.43
N GLY A 42 -5.11 -15.03 -2.21
CA GLY A 42 -5.61 -16.13 -3.05
C GLY A 42 -6.33 -17.25 -2.30
N LYS A 43 -6.54 -17.13 -0.98
CA LYS A 43 -7.32 -18.09 -0.19
C LYS A 43 -8.70 -17.54 0.15
N ALA A 44 -9.73 -18.33 -0.12
CA ALA A 44 -11.10 -18.05 0.30
C ALA A 44 -11.33 -18.36 1.80
N TYR A 45 -12.14 -17.52 2.43
CA TYR A 45 -12.56 -17.56 3.82
C TYR A 45 -14.09 -17.42 3.84
N GLN A 46 -14.76 -18.35 4.54
CA GLN A 46 -16.20 -18.33 4.72
C GLN A 46 -16.60 -17.34 5.82
N ASP A 47 -17.88 -16.99 5.90
CA ASP A 47 -18.38 -16.08 6.94
C ASP A 47 -17.94 -16.52 8.34
N ARG A 48 -17.53 -15.54 9.15
CA ARG A 48 -16.99 -15.67 10.51
C ARG A 48 -15.69 -16.46 10.65
N THR A 49 -15.10 -16.96 9.57
CA THR A 49 -13.80 -17.62 9.65
C THR A 49 -12.67 -16.60 9.81
N THR A 50 -11.66 -16.96 10.59
CA THR A 50 -10.54 -16.07 10.91
C THR A 50 -9.33 -16.34 10.03
N ILE A 51 -8.61 -15.28 9.67
CA ILE A 51 -7.25 -15.41 9.13
C ILE A 51 -6.32 -15.75 10.31
N PRO A 52 -5.56 -16.86 10.26
CA PRO A 52 -4.54 -17.13 11.27
C PRO A 52 -3.56 -15.96 11.38
N GLN A 53 -3.30 -15.46 12.60
CA GLN A 53 -2.51 -14.23 12.81
C GLN A 53 -1.15 -14.26 12.11
N ARG A 54 -0.47 -15.41 12.11
CA ARG A 54 0.82 -15.62 11.43
C ARG A 54 0.80 -15.42 9.90
N LEU A 55 -0.38 -15.37 9.29
CA LEU A 55 -0.55 -15.14 7.85
C LEU A 55 -0.83 -13.67 7.53
N ILE A 56 -1.28 -12.88 8.51
CA ILE A 56 -1.58 -11.46 8.35
C ILE A 56 -0.24 -10.72 8.25
N ASN A 57 0.06 -10.24 7.06
CA ASN A 57 1.31 -9.54 6.77
C ASN A 57 1.23 -8.04 7.12
N ASN A 58 0.53 -7.69 8.19
CA ASN A 58 0.40 -6.34 8.72
C ASN A 58 0.35 -6.44 10.25
N PRO A 59 1.35 -5.92 10.98
CA PRO A 59 1.42 -6.13 12.43
C PRO A 59 0.37 -5.35 13.21
N CYS A 60 -0.23 -4.33 12.61
CA CYS A 60 -1.26 -3.49 13.21
C CYS A 60 -2.68 -4.04 13.05
N SER A 61 -2.85 -5.12 12.28
CA SER A 61 -4.12 -5.81 12.10
C SER A 61 -4.12 -7.12 12.88
N GLN A 62 -5.03 -7.25 13.85
CA GLN A 62 -5.17 -8.43 14.70
C GLN A 62 -6.55 -9.05 14.54
N ALA A 63 -6.65 -10.36 14.79
CA ALA A 63 -7.92 -11.08 14.90
C ALA A 63 -8.88 -10.85 13.72
N CYS A 64 -8.35 -10.79 12.49
CA CYS A 64 -9.15 -10.58 11.29
C CYS A 64 -10.13 -11.72 11.05
N SER A 65 -11.41 -11.39 10.91
CA SER A 65 -12.49 -12.35 10.60
C SER A 65 -13.25 -11.92 9.36
N CYS A 66 -13.62 -12.90 8.53
CA CYS A 66 -14.44 -12.66 7.36
C CYS A 66 -15.88 -12.33 7.79
N ASN A 67 -16.45 -11.30 7.18
CA ASN A 67 -17.83 -10.89 7.33
C ASN A 67 -18.47 -10.87 5.94
N VAL A 68 -19.37 -11.82 5.70
CA VAL A 68 -20.16 -11.90 4.46
C VAL A 68 -21.52 -11.26 4.73
N GLY A 69 -21.51 -9.92 4.81
CA GLY A 69 -22.72 -9.10 4.92
C GLY A 69 -23.30 -8.79 3.53
N ASN A 70 -23.57 -7.50 3.27
CA ASN A 70 -23.95 -7.06 1.92
C ASN A 70 -22.78 -7.22 0.93
N GLU A 71 -21.56 -6.97 1.39
CA GLU A 71 -20.30 -7.12 0.63
C GLU A 71 -19.30 -7.86 1.52
N PRO A 72 -18.58 -8.88 1.00
CA PRO A 72 -17.56 -9.58 1.76
C PRO A 72 -16.41 -8.65 2.15
N ARG A 73 -16.03 -8.66 3.42
CA ARG A 73 -14.89 -7.88 3.94
C ARG A 73 -14.26 -8.54 5.16
N PHE A 74 -13.05 -8.16 5.50
CA PHE A 74 -12.45 -8.54 6.77
C PHE A 74 -12.68 -7.47 7.83
N ASP A 75 -13.24 -7.87 8.96
CA ASP A 75 -13.27 -7.06 10.18
C ASP A 75 -12.05 -7.47 11.03
N CYS A 76 -11.12 -6.53 11.24
CA CYS A 76 -9.92 -6.73 12.05
C CYS A 76 -9.93 -5.78 13.26
N ALA A 77 -9.36 -6.23 14.38
CA ALA A 77 -9.04 -5.35 15.49
C ALA A 77 -7.78 -4.54 15.15
N ALA A 78 -7.84 -3.23 15.31
CA ALA A 78 -6.66 -2.38 15.28
C ALA A 78 -5.88 -2.55 16.58
N VAL A 79 -4.55 -2.55 16.50
CA VAL A 79 -3.70 -2.51 17.70
C VAL A 79 -3.67 -1.08 18.25
N ASP A 80 -4.10 -0.92 19.49
CA ASP A 80 -3.96 0.34 20.22
C ASP A 80 -2.56 0.41 20.87
N CYS A 81 -1.72 1.29 20.34
CA CYS A 81 -0.37 1.53 20.86
C CYS A 81 -0.44 2.50 22.05
N VAL A 82 -0.50 1.96 23.27
CA VAL A 82 -0.76 2.73 24.49
C VAL A 82 0.22 3.89 24.74
N GLU A 83 1.44 3.78 24.24
CA GLU A 83 2.49 4.81 24.32
C GLU A 83 2.09 6.12 23.63
N VAL A 84 1.13 6.09 22.70
CA VAL A 84 0.64 7.32 22.04
C VAL A 84 -0.24 8.17 22.96
N PHE A 85 -0.72 7.60 24.07
CA PHE A 85 -1.57 8.27 25.04
C PHE A 85 -0.83 8.84 26.26
N ASP A 86 0.45 8.51 26.44
CA ASP A 86 1.27 9.01 27.55
C ASP A 86 2.13 10.21 27.10
N THR A 87 1.60 11.41 27.35
CA THR A 87 2.25 12.66 26.95
C THR A 87 3.54 12.96 27.72
N ASP A 88 3.69 12.41 28.92
CA ASP A 88 4.86 12.65 29.76
C ASP A 88 6.05 11.82 29.25
N VAL A 89 5.77 10.57 28.86
CA VAL A 89 6.76 9.70 28.20
C VAL A 89 7.20 10.28 26.85
N GLN A 90 6.28 10.84 26.06
CA GLN A 90 6.61 11.45 24.77
C GLN A 90 7.52 12.68 24.87
N GLN A 91 7.55 13.36 26.02
CA GLN A 91 8.42 14.52 26.24
C GLN A 91 9.82 14.14 26.73
N GLN A 92 9.97 12.98 27.37
CA GLN A 92 11.21 12.60 28.08
C GLN A 92 11.94 11.40 27.46
N CYS A 93 11.25 10.68 26.58
CA CYS A 93 11.71 9.43 25.99
C CYS A 93 11.47 9.39 24.49
N ILE A 94 12.27 8.58 23.81
CA ILE A 94 12.11 8.25 22.40
C ILE A 94 11.68 6.80 22.30
N SER A 95 10.55 6.54 21.66
CA SER A 95 10.09 5.19 21.37
C SER A 95 10.98 4.50 20.36
N THR A 96 11.34 3.25 20.64
CA THR A 96 12.13 2.39 19.77
C THR A 96 11.31 1.20 19.30
N TYR A 97 11.59 0.74 18.08
CA TYR A 97 10.77 -0.24 17.37
C TYR A 97 11.61 -1.39 16.84
N GLN A 98 10.93 -2.47 16.50
CA GLN A 98 11.46 -3.59 15.72
C GLN A 98 10.76 -3.64 14.36
N LEU A 99 11.42 -4.22 13.36
CA LEU A 99 10.97 -4.07 11.97
C LEU A 99 9.53 -4.53 11.79
N ASP A 100 9.11 -5.57 12.50
CA ASP A 100 7.78 -6.15 12.44
C ASP A 100 6.83 -5.77 13.57
N SER A 101 7.14 -4.75 14.37
CA SER A 101 6.25 -4.28 15.42
C SER A 101 5.26 -3.23 14.92
N CYS A 102 4.00 -3.31 15.34
CA CYS A 102 3.03 -2.22 15.12
C CYS A 102 3.30 -1.04 16.07
N CYS A 103 3.50 -1.38 17.34
CA CYS A 103 3.76 -0.43 18.42
C CYS A 103 5.24 -0.46 18.79
N SER A 104 5.67 0.50 19.59
CA SER A 104 7.00 0.54 20.16
C SER A 104 7.29 -0.71 20.98
N THR A 105 8.51 -1.20 20.86
CA THR A 105 9.02 -2.36 21.61
C THR A 105 9.84 -1.93 22.82
N GLY A 106 10.13 -0.63 22.93
CA GLY A 106 10.88 -0.05 24.03
C GLY A 106 10.99 1.46 23.89
N SER A 107 11.79 2.05 24.77
CA SER A 107 12.05 3.48 24.76
C SER A 107 13.43 3.79 25.35
N VAL A 108 14.02 4.90 24.90
CA VAL A 108 15.24 5.46 25.48
C VAL A 108 14.89 6.80 26.12
N CYS A 109 15.13 6.92 27.43
CA CYS A 109 14.74 8.08 28.23
C CYS A 109 15.97 8.82 28.76
N GLY A 110 15.83 10.13 28.94
CA GLY A 110 16.88 10.96 29.53
C GLY A 110 17.84 11.54 28.50
N LYS A 111 18.22 12.80 28.71
CA LYS A 111 18.99 13.60 27.74
C LYS A 111 20.34 12.97 27.39
N ASP A 112 21.04 12.42 28.38
CA ASP A 112 22.38 11.87 28.20
C ASP A 112 22.37 10.57 27.38
N ASP A 113 21.34 9.73 27.55
CA ASP A 113 21.23 8.48 26.80
C ASP A 113 20.69 8.72 25.39
N ILE A 114 19.74 9.65 25.24
CA ILE A 114 19.28 10.12 23.92
C ILE A 114 20.44 10.71 23.11
N ALA A 115 21.33 11.49 23.75
CA ALA A 115 22.47 12.11 23.07
C ALA A 115 23.53 11.10 22.59
N LYS A 116 23.51 9.85 23.10
CA LYS A 116 24.41 8.77 22.65
C LYS A 116 23.87 8.00 21.44
N LEU A 117 22.57 8.16 21.14
CA LEU A 117 21.94 7.47 20.01
C LEU A 117 22.55 7.95 18.70
N LYS A 118 22.78 7.02 17.79
CA LYS A 118 23.17 7.37 16.43
C LYS A 118 21.99 7.98 15.68
N THR A 119 22.30 8.68 14.59
CA THR A 119 21.31 9.32 13.74
C THR A 119 21.35 8.77 12.32
N CYS A 120 20.19 8.84 11.66
CA CYS A 120 20.01 8.54 10.25
C CYS A 120 19.41 9.77 9.57
N GLU A 121 20.03 10.23 8.49
CA GLU A 121 19.50 11.31 7.65
C GLU A 121 18.75 10.70 6.47
N VAL A 122 17.45 11.01 6.35
CA VAL A 122 16.57 10.46 5.32
C VAL A 122 15.62 11.55 4.83
N ASP A 123 15.63 11.84 3.53
CA ASP A 123 14.77 12.84 2.90
C ASP A 123 14.81 14.25 3.53
N GLY A 124 15.97 14.61 4.10
CA GLY A 124 16.17 15.88 4.80
C GLY A 124 15.62 15.92 6.22
N GLN A 125 15.28 14.76 6.80
CA GLN A 125 14.88 14.60 8.20
C GLN A 125 15.89 13.71 8.94
N THR A 126 16.19 14.08 10.18
CA THR A 126 17.04 13.32 11.10
C THR A 126 16.18 12.40 11.95
N TYR A 127 16.51 11.12 11.95
CA TYR A 127 15.91 10.09 12.82
C TYR A 127 16.96 9.59 13.80
N LEU A 128 16.56 9.33 15.04
CA LEU A 128 17.40 8.75 16.08
C LEU A 128 17.29 7.22 16.05
N GLU A 129 18.35 6.57 16.52
CA GLU A 129 18.45 5.12 16.58
C GLU A 129 17.22 4.49 17.25
N GLY A 130 16.67 3.47 16.58
CA GLY A 130 15.45 2.76 16.98
C GLY A 130 14.14 3.39 16.49
N GLN A 131 14.15 4.61 15.94
CA GLN A 131 12.94 5.21 15.36
C GLN A 131 12.60 4.60 13.99
N VAL A 132 11.30 4.54 13.69
CA VAL A 132 10.77 4.14 12.38
C VAL A 132 10.64 5.36 11.47
N PHE A 133 10.88 5.16 10.18
CA PHE A 133 10.61 6.15 9.14
C PHE A 133 10.12 5.48 7.85
N GLU A 134 9.41 6.26 7.04
CA GLU A 134 8.98 5.87 5.69
C GLU A 134 9.68 6.77 4.67
N PRO A 135 10.73 6.29 3.96
CA PRO A 135 11.42 7.09 2.98
C PRO A 135 10.48 7.47 1.84
N LYS A 136 10.51 8.74 1.43
CA LYS A 136 9.69 9.27 0.35
C LYS A 136 9.90 8.44 -0.89
N ASN A 137 8.81 8.23 -1.63
CA ASN A 137 8.85 7.53 -2.91
C ASN A 137 9.31 6.06 -2.79
N THR A 138 9.32 5.49 -1.58
CA THR A 138 9.58 4.08 -1.31
C THR A 138 8.39 3.56 -0.52
N ARG A 139 7.79 2.44 -0.95
CA ARG A 139 6.71 1.79 -0.19
C ARG A 139 7.30 1.00 0.99
N LYS A 140 8.25 1.58 1.70
CA LYS A 140 9.06 0.88 2.70
C LYS A 140 8.92 1.57 4.04
N SER A 141 8.93 0.75 5.07
CA SER A 141 9.08 1.17 6.46
C SER A 141 10.45 0.67 6.92
N CYS A 142 11.25 1.59 7.47
CA CYS A 142 12.61 1.33 7.87
C CYS A 142 12.84 1.76 9.32
N ILE A 143 13.87 1.21 9.96
CA ILE A 143 14.32 1.59 11.29
C ILE A 143 15.68 2.25 11.19
N CYS A 144 15.86 3.35 11.91
CA CYS A 144 17.18 3.95 12.04
C CYS A 144 18.06 3.05 12.90
N THR A 145 19.10 2.48 12.29
CA THR A 145 20.06 1.60 12.96
C THR A 145 21.47 2.17 12.88
N PRO A 146 22.38 1.74 13.77
CA PRO A 146 23.79 2.08 13.68
C PRO A 146 24.49 1.71 12.38
N GLN A 147 23.89 0.80 11.61
CA GLN A 147 24.39 0.25 10.34
C GLN A 147 23.73 0.94 9.12
N TRP A 148 22.91 1.97 9.33
CA TRP A 148 22.30 2.73 8.25
C TRP A 148 23.37 3.31 7.32
N ASN A 149 23.28 2.97 6.04
CA ASN A 149 24.24 3.37 5.01
C ASN A 149 23.63 4.32 3.97
N GLY A 150 22.41 4.82 4.21
CA GLY A 150 21.65 5.64 3.26
C GLY A 150 20.87 4.85 2.21
N SER A 151 20.82 3.50 2.29
CA SER A 151 20.05 2.66 1.37
C SER A 151 18.87 1.99 2.05
N THR A 152 17.78 1.85 1.31
CA THR A 152 16.54 1.16 1.73
C THR A 152 16.51 -0.32 1.35
N ASP A 153 17.60 -0.86 0.79
CA ASP A 153 17.61 -2.20 0.20
C ASP A 153 18.00 -3.29 1.19
N ASN A 154 18.46 -2.93 2.39
CA ASN A 154 18.81 -3.90 3.42
C ASN A 154 17.55 -4.39 4.15
N PRO A 155 17.20 -5.69 4.07
CA PRO A 155 16.03 -6.25 4.73
C PRO A 155 16.16 -6.32 6.26
N ASP A 156 17.35 -6.16 6.84
CA ASP A 156 17.56 -6.20 8.29
C ASP A 156 16.91 -5.00 9.01
N TYR A 157 16.74 -3.89 8.30
CA TYR A 157 16.17 -2.66 8.87
C TYR A 157 15.18 -1.96 7.94
N CYS A 158 14.83 -2.52 6.80
CA CYS A 158 13.78 -2.01 5.91
C CYS A 158 12.90 -3.16 5.41
N ARG A 159 11.59 -2.93 5.37
CA ARG A 159 10.63 -3.86 4.76
C ARG A 159 9.64 -3.13 3.89
N GLU A 160 9.06 -3.85 2.93
CA GLU A 160 7.92 -3.36 2.16
C GLU A 160 6.69 -3.21 3.06
N ILE A 161 5.96 -2.10 2.90
CA ILE A 161 4.71 -1.84 3.59
C ILE A 161 3.61 -2.65 2.90
N ASN A 162 2.98 -3.52 3.69
CA ASN A 162 1.73 -4.16 3.30
C ASN A 162 0.55 -3.26 3.67
N CYS A 163 -0.15 -2.77 2.65
CA CYS A 163 -1.26 -1.84 2.81
C CYS A 163 -2.55 -2.53 3.26
N GLY A 164 -2.55 -3.87 3.37
CA GLY A 164 -3.72 -4.66 3.70
C GLY A 164 -4.82 -4.54 2.63
N LEU A 165 -4.46 -4.51 1.35
CA LEU A 165 -5.40 -4.20 0.26
C LEU A 165 -6.65 -5.09 0.28
N GLU A 166 -6.46 -6.41 0.34
CA GLU A 166 -7.57 -7.38 0.41
C GLU A 166 -8.27 -7.41 1.78
N ILE A 167 -7.61 -6.91 2.83
CA ILE A 167 -8.23 -6.78 4.16
C ILE A 167 -9.20 -5.60 4.18
N HIS A 168 -8.79 -4.46 3.62
CA HIS A 168 -9.48 -3.18 3.78
C HIS A 168 -10.33 -2.75 2.58
N TYR A 169 -10.07 -3.28 1.38
CA TYR A 169 -10.63 -2.77 0.12
C TYR A 169 -11.11 -3.86 -0.84
N GLN A 170 -11.51 -5.02 -0.31
CA GLN A 170 -11.96 -6.14 -1.13
C GLN A 170 -13.15 -5.80 -2.04
N ASP A 171 -14.16 -5.10 -1.51
CA ASP A 171 -15.29 -4.56 -2.27
C ASP A 171 -14.81 -3.73 -3.47
N ARG A 172 -13.83 -2.85 -3.24
CA ARG A 172 -13.26 -1.98 -4.27
C ARG A 172 -12.47 -2.75 -5.33
N ILE A 173 -11.76 -3.79 -4.92
CA ILE A 173 -11.00 -4.65 -5.83
C ILE A 173 -11.97 -5.46 -6.69
N PHE A 174 -13.01 -6.04 -6.09
CA PHE A 174 -14.06 -6.80 -6.77
C PHE A 174 -14.77 -5.96 -7.83
N ASP A 175 -15.09 -4.70 -7.50
CA ASP A 175 -15.75 -3.76 -8.41
C ASP A 175 -14.80 -3.13 -9.45
N ASN A 176 -13.54 -3.59 -9.53
CA ASN A 176 -12.50 -3.03 -10.40
C ASN A 176 -12.37 -1.49 -10.24
N CYS A 177 -12.47 -0.99 -9.01
CA CYS A 177 -12.25 0.42 -8.72
C CYS A 177 -10.74 0.73 -8.80
N ALA A 178 -10.41 1.93 -9.29
CA ALA A 178 -9.04 2.36 -9.46
C ALA A 178 -8.42 2.79 -8.12
N PRO A 179 -7.25 2.26 -7.71
CA PRO A 179 -6.54 2.77 -6.54
C PRO A 179 -6.10 4.23 -6.77
N VAL A 180 -6.37 5.07 -5.79
CA VAL A 180 -5.96 6.48 -5.76
C VAL A 180 -4.72 6.61 -4.89
N PHE A 181 -3.65 7.17 -5.45
CA PHE A 181 -2.42 7.42 -4.73
C PHE A 181 -2.17 8.92 -4.55
N ALA A 182 -1.56 9.29 -3.42
CA ALA A 182 -1.00 10.62 -3.26
C ALA A 182 0.33 10.74 -4.02
N GLY A 183 0.56 11.88 -4.67
CA GLY A 183 1.85 12.21 -5.27
C GLY A 183 2.24 11.26 -6.42
N ASN A 184 3.38 10.57 -6.29
CA ASN A 184 4.01 9.80 -7.38
C ASN A 184 3.62 8.32 -7.45
N MET A 185 2.53 7.92 -6.79
CA MET A 185 1.98 6.56 -6.87
C MET A 185 2.91 5.45 -6.35
N LYS A 186 3.92 5.79 -5.52
CA LYS A 186 4.85 4.80 -4.97
C LYS A 186 4.50 4.30 -3.56
N GLY A 187 3.50 4.87 -2.89
CA GLY A 187 3.04 4.42 -1.56
C GLY A 187 1.84 3.47 -1.59
N CYS A 188 1.16 3.35 -0.44
CA CYS A 188 -0.17 2.75 -0.36
C CYS A 188 -1.22 3.62 -1.06
N PRO A 189 -2.26 3.02 -1.66
CA PRO A 189 -3.45 3.77 -2.05
C PRO A 189 -4.05 4.46 -0.82
N ILE A 190 -4.46 5.71 -0.99
CA ILE A 190 -5.12 6.53 0.03
C ILE A 190 -6.65 6.49 -0.09
N ALA A 191 -7.15 6.02 -1.23
CA ALA A 191 -8.57 5.82 -1.51
C ALA A 191 -8.70 4.90 -2.74
N PHE A 192 -9.95 4.58 -3.11
CA PHE A 192 -10.30 3.97 -4.39
C PHE A 192 -11.38 4.80 -5.06
N GLN A 193 -11.23 5.00 -6.36
CA GLN A 193 -12.21 5.67 -7.19
C GLN A 193 -12.98 4.59 -7.96
N CYS A 194 -14.28 4.51 -7.75
CA CYS A 194 -15.15 3.63 -8.54
C CYS A 194 -15.78 4.40 -9.71
N PRO A 195 -16.23 3.72 -10.77
CA PRO A 195 -16.95 4.37 -11.85
C PRO A 195 -18.23 5.04 -11.35
N SER A 196 -18.54 6.20 -11.91
CA SER A 196 -19.82 6.87 -11.73
C SER A 196 -20.55 7.01 -13.07
N LEU A 197 -21.80 7.46 -13.04
CA LEU A 197 -22.57 7.74 -14.27
C LEU A 197 -21.92 8.84 -15.14
N GLN A 198 -20.99 9.62 -14.58
CA GLN A 198 -20.26 10.67 -15.29
C GLN A 198 -18.90 10.20 -15.83
N SER A 199 -18.48 8.98 -15.47
CA SER A 199 -17.21 8.42 -15.94
C SER A 199 -17.23 8.13 -17.43
N LYS A 200 -16.26 8.68 -18.15
CA LYS A 200 -16.10 8.51 -19.60
C LYS A 200 -14.65 8.27 -19.93
N VAL A 201 -14.40 7.34 -20.86
CA VAL A 201 -13.07 7.14 -21.42
C VAL A 201 -12.72 8.31 -22.33
N VAL A 202 -11.58 8.93 -22.08
CA VAL A 202 -10.94 9.89 -22.96
C VAL A 202 -9.80 9.16 -23.66
N ARG A 203 -9.92 9.04 -24.98
CA ARG A 203 -8.95 8.28 -25.77
C ARG A 203 -7.61 9.02 -25.83
N GLY A 204 -6.55 8.31 -25.45
CA GLY A 204 -5.19 8.81 -25.53
C GLY A 204 -4.38 8.10 -26.62
N LEU A 205 -3.06 8.27 -26.55
CA LEU A 205 -2.13 7.66 -27.48
C LEU A 205 -1.38 6.53 -26.78
N ASN A 206 -1.48 5.32 -27.33
CA ASN A 206 -0.68 4.19 -26.89
C ASN A 206 0.73 4.26 -27.48
N LEU A 207 1.59 5.06 -26.85
CA LEU A 207 2.96 5.27 -27.31
C LEU A 207 3.84 4.02 -27.17
N ARG A 208 3.43 3.05 -26.35
CA ARG A 208 4.19 1.83 -26.06
C ARG A 208 3.73 0.61 -26.87
N SER A 209 2.68 0.76 -27.70
CA SER A 209 2.09 -0.33 -28.48
C SER A 209 1.70 -1.57 -27.65
N ILE A 210 1.38 -1.38 -26.36
CA ILE A 210 1.00 -2.45 -25.44
C ILE A 210 -0.44 -2.87 -25.75
N SER A 211 -0.69 -4.15 -25.95
CA SER A 211 -2.00 -4.66 -26.38
C SER A 211 -2.98 -4.89 -25.23
N GLU A 212 -2.43 -5.07 -24.03
CA GLU A 212 -3.09 -5.29 -22.76
C GLU A 212 -3.89 -4.05 -22.36
N GLN A 213 -4.96 -4.28 -21.61
CA GLN A 213 -5.94 -3.25 -21.29
C GLN A 213 -6.17 -3.16 -19.79
N CYS A 214 -6.52 -1.96 -19.33
CA CYS A 214 -6.94 -1.73 -17.97
C CYS A 214 -8.46 -1.84 -17.82
N THR A 215 -8.90 -2.20 -16.64
CA THR A 215 -10.30 -2.25 -16.24
C THR A 215 -10.63 -1.13 -15.25
N PHE A 216 -11.86 -0.63 -15.35
CA PHE A 216 -12.45 0.35 -14.42
C PHE A 216 -13.95 0.07 -14.30
N GLY A 217 -14.34 -0.68 -13.27
CA GLY A 217 -15.61 -1.41 -13.26
C GLY A 217 -15.79 -2.24 -14.53
N ASN A 218 -16.87 -1.97 -15.26
CA ASN A 218 -17.18 -2.67 -16.52
C ASN A 218 -16.55 -2.00 -17.76
N MET A 219 -15.80 -0.91 -17.59
CA MET A 219 -15.14 -0.21 -18.69
C MET A 219 -13.76 -0.80 -18.95
N THR A 220 -13.36 -0.81 -20.22
CA THR A 220 -12.03 -1.25 -20.63
C THR A 220 -11.30 -0.12 -21.34
N LEU A 221 -10.05 0.10 -20.96
CA LEU A 221 -9.20 1.20 -21.42
C LEU A 221 -7.91 0.65 -22.05
N SER A 222 -7.54 1.19 -23.20
CA SER A 222 -6.23 0.90 -23.80
C SER A 222 -5.14 1.66 -23.05
N VAL A 223 -3.90 1.15 -23.06
CA VAL A 223 -2.77 1.89 -22.48
C VAL A 223 -2.67 3.29 -23.10
N GLY A 224 -2.60 4.30 -22.24
CA GLY A 224 -2.60 5.72 -22.59
C GLY A 224 -3.97 6.39 -22.56
N ASP A 225 -5.08 5.64 -22.47
CA ASP A 225 -6.41 6.21 -22.25
C ASP A 225 -6.56 6.74 -20.82
N GLU A 226 -7.37 7.79 -20.66
CA GLU A 226 -7.76 8.37 -19.37
C GLU A 226 -9.25 8.12 -19.09
N VAL A 227 -9.66 8.26 -17.82
CA VAL A 227 -11.07 8.26 -17.44
C VAL A 227 -11.43 9.51 -16.63
N THR A 228 -12.55 10.15 -16.99
CA THR A 228 -13.08 11.27 -16.22
C THR A 228 -13.67 10.77 -14.91
N VAL A 229 -13.38 11.48 -13.82
CA VAL A 229 -13.90 11.20 -12.48
C VAL A 229 -14.42 12.47 -11.85
N ASP A 230 -15.34 12.33 -10.89
CA ASP A 230 -16.04 13.47 -10.29
C ASP A 230 -15.11 14.34 -9.40
N GLU A 231 -14.00 13.77 -8.93
CA GLU A 231 -13.05 14.47 -8.06
C GLU A 231 -12.05 15.32 -8.88
N LYS A 232 -12.19 16.65 -8.78
CA LYS A 232 -11.45 17.64 -9.60
C LYS A 232 -9.92 17.55 -9.54
N CYS A 233 -9.35 17.13 -8.41
CA CYS A 233 -7.89 17.05 -8.23
C CYS A 233 -7.33 15.63 -8.49
N THR A 234 -8.16 14.73 -9.01
CA THR A 234 -7.80 13.33 -9.25
C THR A 234 -7.76 13.06 -10.75
N THR A 235 -6.65 12.50 -11.23
CA THR A 235 -6.48 12.09 -12.62
C THR A 235 -6.29 10.58 -12.66
N CYS A 236 -7.06 9.90 -13.50
CA CYS A 236 -7.07 8.44 -13.62
C CYS A 236 -6.75 8.01 -15.05
N ALA A 237 -5.81 7.09 -15.20
CA ALA A 237 -5.32 6.65 -16.50
C ALA A 237 -4.98 5.15 -16.51
N CYS A 238 -4.99 4.58 -17.71
CA CYS A 238 -4.43 3.25 -17.97
C CYS A 238 -2.94 3.35 -18.31
N ASP A 239 -2.09 3.36 -17.28
CA ASP A 239 -0.64 3.39 -17.44
C ASP A 239 -0.01 2.01 -17.45
N VAL A 240 -0.42 1.12 -16.54
CA VAL A 240 0.10 -0.25 -16.46
C VAL A 240 -1.08 -1.17 -16.13
N PRO A 241 -1.51 -2.03 -17.08
CA PRO A 241 -2.58 -3.02 -16.88
C PRO A 241 -2.31 -3.97 -15.70
N PRO A 242 -3.35 -4.59 -15.10
CA PRO A 242 -4.76 -4.64 -15.55
C PRO A 242 -5.73 -3.62 -14.92
N PHE A 243 -5.31 -2.77 -13.98
CA PHE A 243 -6.22 -1.79 -13.36
C PHE A 243 -5.93 -0.38 -13.85
N VAL A 244 -6.99 0.42 -14.00
CA VAL A 244 -6.83 1.88 -14.04
C VAL A 244 -6.28 2.33 -12.69
N SER A 245 -5.45 3.36 -12.70
CA SER A 245 -4.84 3.90 -11.49
C SER A 245 -4.99 5.41 -11.48
N CYS A 246 -5.13 5.97 -10.28
CA CYS A 246 -5.39 7.39 -10.10
C CYS A 246 -4.30 8.07 -9.26
N SER A 247 -3.96 9.30 -9.61
CA SER A 247 -3.11 10.16 -8.81
C SER A 247 -3.90 11.37 -8.33
N ARG A 248 -3.76 11.70 -7.05
CA ARG A 248 -4.36 12.90 -6.46
C ARG A 248 -3.28 13.93 -6.15
N LYS A 249 -3.44 15.14 -6.68
CA LYS A 249 -2.58 16.28 -6.38
C LYS A 249 -3.05 16.99 -5.11
N SER A 250 -2.11 17.53 -4.34
CA SER A 250 -2.39 18.29 -3.12
C SER A 250 -3.05 19.64 -3.40
N SER A 251 -2.88 20.19 -4.60
CA SER A 251 -3.51 21.44 -5.05
C SER A 251 -3.93 21.33 -6.51
N CYS A 252 -5.18 21.68 -6.77
CA CYS A 252 -5.76 22.06 -8.04
C CYS A 252 -6.58 23.35 -7.80
#